data_AF-A0A367IJB9-F1
#
_entry.id   AF-A0A367IJB9-F1
#
_cell.length_a   1.000
_cell.length_b   1.000
_cell.length_c   1.000
_cell.angle_alpha   90.00
_cell.angle_beta   90.00
_cell.angle_gamma   90.00
#
_symmetry.space_group_name_H-M   'P 1'
#
loop_
_entity.id
_entity.type
_entity.pdbx_description
1 polymer ?
#
loop_
_entity_poly.entity_id
_entity_poly.type
_entity_poly.pdbx_seq_one_letter_code
_entity_poly.pdbx_strand_id
1 'polypeptide(L)' 'MKLVGLTGGISTGKSTVSRLLAEQGIPIVDADKIARDVVEPGTKPNALIRQHFGDQVFLSDG' A
#
# COMPACT_ATOMS: atom_id res chain seq x y z
N MET A 1 3.79 -14.35 -18.08
CA MET A 1 4.30 -13.20 -17.30
C MET A 1 5.07 -13.74 -16.10
N LYS A 2 6.23 -13.17 -15.77
CA LYS A 2 7.00 -13.55 -14.57
C LYS A 2 6.64 -12.60 -13.42
N LEU A 3 6.46 -13.14 -12.21
CA LEU A 3 6.23 -12.37 -11.00
C LEU A 3 7.48 -12.45 -10.11
N VAL A 4 7.97 -11.30 -9.64
CA VAL A 4 9.18 -11.20 -8.82
C VAL A 4 8.85 -10.39 -7.58
N GLY A 5 9.14 -10.95 -6.40
CA GLY A 5 8.97 -10.27 -5.12
C GLY A 5 10.20 -9.45 -4.76
N LEU A 6 10.04 -8.13 -4.62
CA LEU A 6 11.07 -7.24 -4.08
C LEU A 6 10.83 -7.04 -2.58
N THR A 7 11.76 -7.52 -1.75
CA THR A 7 11.69 -7.42 -0.28
C THR A 7 13.04 -7.00 0.30
N GLY A 8 13.07 -6.76 1.61
CA GLY A 8 14.22 -6.22 2.34
C GLY A 8 13.79 -5.52 3.63
N GLY A 9 14.72 -5.40 4.58
CA GLY A 9 14.49 -4.72 5.86
C GLY A 9 14.16 -3.22 5.72
N ILE A 10 13.89 -2.57 6.85
CA ILE A 10 13.70 -1.12 6.87
C ILE A 10 14.99 -0.42 6.40
N SER A 11 14.83 0.66 5.62
CA SER A 11 15.95 1.47 5.12
C SER A 11 16.98 0.77 4.22
N THR A 12 16.68 -0.41 3.67
CA THR A 12 17.61 -1.15 2.78
C THR A 12 17.56 -0.72 1.31
N GLY A 13 16.84 0.36 0.97
CA GLY A 13 16.78 0.87 -0.41
C GLY A 13 15.78 0.17 -1.35
N LYS A 14 14.78 -0.56 -0.83
CA LYS A 14 13.73 -1.19 -1.66
C LYS A 14 13.06 -0.21 -2.62
N SER A 15 12.67 0.97 -2.15
CA SER A 15 12.04 2.00 -2.97
C SER A 15 12.97 2.49 -4.08
N THR A 16 14.29 2.53 -3.84
CA THR A 16 15.28 2.84 -4.87
C THR A 16 15.32 1.76 -5.94
N VAL A 17 15.40 0.49 -5.56
CA VAL A 17 15.40 -0.64 -6.52
C VAL A 17 14.10 -0.68 -7.32
N SER A 18 12.95 -0.52 -6.66
CA SER A 18 11.63 -0.47 -7.31
C SER A 18 11.56 0.64 -8.38
N ARG A 19 12.06 1.84 -8.05
CA ARG A 19 12.13 2.97 -8.99
C ARG A 19 13.03 2.66 -10.19
N LEU A 20 14.21 2.09 -9.96
CA LEU A 20 15.13 1.72 -11.04
C LEU A 20 14.49 0.69 -11.98
N LEU A 21 13.75 -0.29 -11.46
CA LEU A 21 13.00 -1.25 -12.27
C LEU A 21 11.90 -0.56 -13.09
N ALA A 22 11.16 0.37 -12.49
CA ALA A 22 10.13 1.16 -13.17
C ALA A 22 10.72 2.01 -14.32
N GLU A 23 11.89 2.63 -14.11
CA GLU A 23 12.62 3.39 -15.13
C GLU A 23 13.05 2.52 -16.34
N GLN A 24 13.18 1.21 -16.15
CA GLN A 24 13.41 0.23 -17.23
C GLN A 24 12.11 -0.28 -17.90
N GLY A 25 10.96 0.31 -17.56
CA GLY A 25 9.66 -0.07 -18.10
C GLY A 25 9.05 -1.33 -17.48
N ILE A 26 9.57 -1.79 -16.34
CA ILE A 26 9.00 -2.94 -15.63
C ILE A 26 7.82 -2.47 -14.76
N PRO A 27 6.61 -3.04 -14.95
CA PRO A 27 5.47 -2.68 -14.12
C PRO A 27 5.71 -3.03 -12.64
N ILE A 28 5.39 -2.08 -11.76
CA ILE A 28 5.53 -2.24 -10.32
C ILE A 28 4.16 -2.42 -9.68
N VAL A 29 4.04 -3.45 -8.84
CA VAL A 29 2.91 -3.64 -7.93
C VAL A 29 3.39 -3.26 -6.53
N ASP A 30 2.98 -2.09 -6.04
CA ASP A 30 3.37 -1.57 -4.74
C ASP A 30 2.34 -1.97 -3.68
N ALA A 31 2.74 -2.87 -2.77
CA ALA A 31 1.86 -3.39 -1.72
C ALA A 31 1.48 -2.31 -0.69
N ASP A 32 2.40 -1.41 -0.34
CA ASP A 32 2.15 -0.35 0.65
C ASP A 32 1.15 0.66 0.11
N LYS A 33 1.25 0.99 -1.18
CA LYS A 33 0.26 1.84 -1.85
C LYS A 33 -1.11 1.17 -1.89
N ILE A 34 -1.18 -0.07 -2.38
CA ILE A 34 -2.44 -0.81 -2.48
C ILE A 34 -3.12 -0.95 -1.11
N ALA A 35 -2.35 -1.21 -0.06
CA ALA A 35 -2.89 -1.32 1.30
C ALA A 35 -3.56 -0.03 1.78
N ARG A 36 -3.09 1.16 1.35
CA ARG A 36 -3.74 2.45 1.62
C ARG A 36 -4.98 2.65 0.76
N ASP A 37 -4.86 2.40 -0.54
CA ASP A 37 -5.94 2.60 -1.51
C ASP A 37 -7.21 1.78 -1.14
N VAL A 38 -7.03 0.53 -0.67
CA VAL A 38 -8.18 -0.34 -0.33
C VAL A 38 -8.93 0.07 0.94
N VAL A 39 -8.35 0.92 1.78
CA VAL A 39 -8.97 1.41 3.03
C VAL A 39 -9.34 2.89 2.97
N GLU A 40 -9.29 3.51 1.80
CA GLU A 40 -9.72 4.90 1.63
C GLU A 40 -11.17 5.11 2.12
N PRO A 41 -11.51 6.32 2.60
CA PRO A 41 -12.88 6.65 2.99
C PRO A 41 -13.91 6.27 1.92
N GLY A 42 -15.01 5.65 2.34
CA GLY A 42 -16.08 5.21 1.43
C GLY A 42 -15.86 3.83 0.80
N THR A 43 -14.70 3.20 0.99
CA THR A 43 -14.47 1.80 0.58
C THR A 43 -15.16 0.81 1.54
N LYS A 44 -15.48 -0.39 1.03
CA LYS A 44 -16.04 -1.47 1.87
C LYS A 44 -15.09 -1.85 3.02
N PRO A 45 -13.77 -2.01 2.83
CA PRO A 45 -12.86 -2.28 3.94
C PRO A 45 -12.84 -1.17 5.00
N ASN A 46 -12.88 0.11 4.61
CA ASN A 46 -12.98 1.22 5.55
C ASN A 46 -14.21 1.11 6.46
N ALA A 47 -15.38 0.81 5.88
CA ALA A 47 -16.62 0.61 6.64
C ALA A 47 -16.53 -0.58 7.62
N LEU A 48 -15.88 -1.68 7.22
CA LEU A 48 -15.68 -2.83 8.09
C LEU A 48 -14.72 -2.51 9.26
N ILE A 49 -13.68 -1.71 9.01
CA ILE A 49 -12.77 -1.24 10.06
C ILE A 49 -13.53 -0.34 11.04
N ARG A 50 -14.34 0.61 10.57
CA ARG A 50 -15.21 1.46 11.41
C ARG A 50 -16.18 0.64 12.25
N GLN A 51 -16.84 -0.35 11.64
CA GLN A 51 -17.77 -1.22 12.36
C GLN A 51 -17.09 -2.01 13.48
N HIS A 52 -15.87 -2.50 13.25
CA HIS A 52 -15.18 -3.35 14.22
C HIS A 52 -14.45 -2.57 15.31
N PHE A 53 -13.73 -1.51 14.93
CA PHE A 53 -12.88 -0.76 15.84
C PHE A 53 -13.52 0.52 16.38
N GLY A 54 -14.58 1.03 15.75
CA GLY A 54 -15.19 2.33 16.09
C GLY A 54 -14.49 3.52 15.43
N ASP A 55 -15.08 4.71 15.53
CA ASP A 55 -14.57 5.91 14.86
C ASP A 55 -13.34 6.54 15.53
N GLN A 56 -12.98 6.12 16.76
CA GLN A 56 -11.84 6.68 17.49
C GLN A 56 -10.46 6.35 16.90
N VAL A 57 -10.38 5.39 15.97
CA VAL A 57 -9.14 5.06 15.25
C VAL A 57 -8.97 5.89 13.97
N PHE A 58 -9.95 6.71 13.61
CA PHE A 58 -9.93 7.58 12.44
C PHE A 58 -9.64 9.01 12.84
N LEU A 59 -8.99 9.74 11.94
CA LEU A 59 -8.78 11.18 12.10
C LEU A 59 -10.05 11.93 11.69
N SER A 60 -10.13 13.21 12.08
CA SER A 60 -11.30 14.06 11.80
C SER A 60 -11.56 14.29 10.30
N ASP A 61 -10.54 14.13 9.47
CA ASP A 61 -10.58 14.31 8.02
C ASP A 61 -10.84 13.02 7.23
N GLY A 62 -10.95 11.87 7.91
CA GLY A 62 -11.28 10.60 7.26
C GLY A 62 -10.50 9.40 7.78
#